data_AF-C0ZLF5-F1
#
_entry.id   AF-C0ZLF5-F1
#
_cell.length_a   1.000
_cell.length_b   1.000
_cell.length_c   1.000
_cell.angle_alpha   90.00
_cell.angle_beta   90.00
_cell.angle_gamma   90.00
#
_symmetry.space_group_name_H-M   'P 1'
#
loop_
_entity.id
_entity.type
_entity.pdbx_description
1 polymer ?
#
loop_
_entity_poly.entity_id
_entity_poly.type
_entity_poly.pdbx_seq_one_letter_code
_entity_poly.pdbx_strand_id
1 'polypeptide(L)'
;MKPSYAPELDLKGTYAGAPPADLAATLQQVDGTFLTGVIGYALNGILAQYPEVQPLLDAEINDRGRQMLAATKNQCVAESGLQFGFQQSSSFTNSGESLSAVLARLPMAQAILDEQKIGKLTPESPVLIQHGRSDDIVPFGQGQQLARDWCGKGATVQFSVNELPPIIPGMAINHATPYLVGTPESVGYMIDRFNNVPAPSNC
;
A
#
# COMPACT_ATOMS: atom_id res chain seq x y z
N MET A 1 3.71 12.32 -10.17
CA MET A 1 5.04 12.44 -10.83
C MET A 1 4.97 12.97 -12.25
N LYS A 2 4.00 12.58 -13.09
CA LYS A 2 3.88 13.07 -14.49
C LYS A 2 4.17 14.57 -14.69
N PRO A 3 3.55 15.52 -13.96
CA PRO A 3 3.67 16.94 -14.30
C PRO A 3 5.11 17.47 -14.26
N SER A 4 5.93 16.91 -13.36
CA SER A 4 7.32 17.33 -13.14
C SER A 4 8.35 16.42 -13.79
N TYR A 5 8.04 15.15 -14.03
CA TYR A 5 9.01 14.14 -14.49
C TYR A 5 8.85 13.75 -15.96
N ALA A 6 7.60 13.65 -16.46
CA ALA A 6 7.29 13.23 -17.82
C ALA A 6 6.02 13.97 -18.33
N PRO A 7 6.07 15.31 -18.44
CA PRO A 7 4.91 16.13 -18.78
C PRO A 7 4.34 15.86 -20.18
N GLU A 8 5.17 15.34 -21.08
CA GLU A 8 4.85 15.04 -22.47
C GLU A 8 3.92 13.83 -22.66
N LEU A 9 3.76 12.98 -21.64
CA LEU A 9 2.91 11.79 -21.74
C LEU A 9 1.42 12.15 -21.74
N ASP A 10 0.69 11.70 -22.74
CA ASP A 10 -0.77 11.81 -22.80
C ASP A 10 -1.44 10.68 -22.00
N LEU A 11 -1.57 10.86 -20.69
CA LEU A 11 -2.22 9.90 -19.80
C LEU A 11 -3.75 9.97 -19.97
N LYS A 12 -4.34 8.93 -20.56
CA LYS A 12 -5.80 8.83 -20.75
C LYS A 12 -6.57 8.54 -19.47
N GLY A 13 -5.96 7.86 -18.50
CA GLY A 13 -6.54 7.59 -17.20
C GLY A 13 -5.68 6.62 -16.39
N THR A 14 -6.07 6.40 -15.15
CA THR A 14 -5.35 5.52 -14.21
C THR A 14 -6.33 4.62 -13.48
N TYR A 15 -5.96 3.37 -13.29
CA TYR A 15 -6.62 2.45 -12.38
C TYR A 15 -5.69 2.12 -11.21
N ALA A 16 -6.21 2.19 -9.99
CA ALA A 16 -5.52 1.81 -8.76
C ALA A 16 -6.42 0.91 -7.89
N GLY A 17 -6.01 -0.34 -7.70
CA GLY A 17 -6.67 -1.26 -6.75
C GLY A 17 -6.02 -1.17 -5.38
N ALA A 18 -6.84 -0.96 -4.34
CA ALA A 18 -6.47 -0.87 -2.93
C ALA A 18 -5.12 -0.17 -2.68
N PRO A 19 -4.93 1.08 -3.16
CA PRO A 19 -3.63 1.76 -3.08
C PRO A 19 -3.24 1.99 -1.61
N PRO A 20 -2.04 1.57 -1.15
CA PRO A 20 -1.57 1.81 0.20
C PRO A 20 -1.08 3.27 0.33
N ALA A 21 -2.03 4.20 0.42
CA ALA A 21 -1.82 5.64 0.47
C ALA A 21 -1.21 6.16 1.78
N ASP A 22 -1.30 5.38 2.86
CA ASP A 22 -0.66 5.61 4.15
C ASP A 22 0.05 4.32 4.60
N LEU A 23 1.37 4.29 4.43
CA LEU A 23 2.17 3.11 4.76
C LEU A 23 2.21 2.79 6.26
N ALA A 24 2.03 3.78 7.14
CA ALA A 24 1.98 3.54 8.58
C ALA A 24 0.71 2.78 8.97
N ALA A 25 -0.43 3.17 8.38
CA ALA A 25 -1.69 2.45 8.56
C ALA A 25 -1.64 1.04 7.95
N THR A 26 -1.04 0.89 6.76
CA THR A 26 -0.85 -0.42 6.12
C THR A 26 0.04 -1.33 6.98
N LEU A 27 1.14 -0.79 7.54
CA LEU A 27 2.02 -1.55 8.44
C LEU A 27 1.26 -2.07 9.67
N GLN A 28 0.39 -1.27 10.28
CA GLN A 28 -0.41 -1.72 11.42
C GLN A 28 -1.40 -2.83 11.05
N GLN A 29 -2.02 -2.75 9.88
CA GLN A 29 -3.03 -3.72 9.44
C GLN A 29 -2.42 -5.06 8.99
N VAL A 30 -1.29 -5.02 8.29
CA VAL A 30 -0.65 -6.23 7.76
C VAL A 30 0.07 -7.04 8.83
N ASP A 31 0.40 -6.42 9.97
CA ASP A 31 1.09 -7.07 11.07
C ASP A 31 0.25 -8.20 11.68
N GLY A 32 0.80 -9.42 11.70
CA GLY A 32 0.09 -10.61 12.17
C GLY A 32 -0.80 -11.30 11.14
N THR A 33 -0.82 -10.82 9.90
CA THR A 33 -1.58 -11.46 8.81
C THR A 33 -0.72 -12.48 8.07
N PHE A 34 -1.32 -13.23 7.15
CA PHE A 34 -0.59 -14.08 6.22
C PHE A 34 0.48 -13.31 5.43
N LEU A 35 0.30 -11.99 5.24
CA LEU A 35 1.25 -11.16 4.49
C LEU A 35 2.24 -10.38 5.37
N THR A 36 2.45 -10.71 6.65
CA THR A 36 3.48 -10.06 7.50
C THR A 36 4.83 -9.90 6.77
N GLY A 37 5.22 -10.88 5.95
CA GLY A 37 6.47 -10.84 5.18
C GLY A 37 6.67 -9.60 4.28
N VAL A 38 5.59 -8.95 3.82
CA VAL A 38 5.70 -7.74 2.97
C VAL A 38 6.29 -6.54 3.71
N ILE A 39 6.29 -6.56 5.04
CA ILE A 39 7.02 -5.59 5.87
C ILE A 39 8.51 -5.64 5.52
N GLY A 40 9.06 -6.83 5.26
CA GLY A 40 10.45 -7.02 4.85
C GLY A 40 10.73 -6.40 3.49
N TYR A 41 9.79 -6.51 2.54
CA TYR A 41 9.91 -5.84 1.23
C TYR A 41 9.93 -4.32 1.36
N ALA A 42 9.03 -3.77 2.18
CA ALA A 42 8.98 -2.33 2.42
C ALA A 42 10.28 -1.82 3.06
N LEU A 43 10.79 -2.50 4.09
CA LEU A 43 12.05 -2.13 4.73
C LEU A 43 13.25 -2.27 3.78
N ASN A 44 13.34 -3.35 3.01
CA ASN A 44 14.41 -3.53 2.02
C ASN A 44 14.37 -2.45 0.92
N GLY A 45 13.17 -2.05 0.48
CA GLY A 45 12.98 -0.96 -0.47
C GLY A 45 13.40 0.39 0.10
N ILE A 46 13.05 0.68 1.36
CA ILE A 46 13.50 1.88 2.07
C ILE A 46 15.02 1.88 2.21
N LEU A 47 15.64 0.77 2.61
CA LEU A 47 17.11 0.67 2.72
C LEU A 47 17.83 0.86 1.38
N ALA A 48 17.21 0.43 0.28
CA ALA A 48 17.75 0.64 -1.05
C ALA A 48 17.72 2.13 -1.47
N GLN A 49 16.69 2.87 -1.05
CA GLN A 49 16.51 4.28 -1.38
C GLN A 49 17.19 5.25 -0.40
N TYR A 50 17.24 4.87 0.89
CA TYR A 50 17.74 5.65 2.02
C TYR A 50 18.76 4.80 2.81
N PRO A 51 19.96 4.53 2.27
CA PRO A 51 20.95 3.65 2.90
C PRO A 51 21.40 4.16 4.29
N GLU A 52 21.27 5.46 4.56
CA GLU A 52 21.51 6.07 5.87
C GLU A 52 20.59 5.56 6.99
N VAL A 53 19.48 4.90 6.65
CA VAL A 53 18.55 4.29 7.61
C VAL A 53 19.11 2.98 8.19
N GLN A 54 20.06 2.33 7.51
CA GLN A 54 20.58 1.01 7.90
C GLN A 54 21.02 0.93 9.38
N PRO A 55 21.83 1.87 9.92
CA PRO A 55 22.24 1.80 11.32
C PRO A 55 21.08 1.96 12.31
N LEU A 56 20.07 2.77 11.95
CA LEU A 56 18.87 2.93 12.78
C LEU A 56 18.05 1.65 12.80
N LEU A 57 17.87 1.00 11.66
CA LEU A 57 17.15 -0.27 11.60
C LEU A 57 17.88 -1.37 12.35
N ASP A 58 19.20 -1.49 12.19
CA ASP A 58 20.02 -2.52 12.85
C ASP A 58 19.98 -2.41 14.38
N ALA A 59 19.85 -1.18 14.91
CA ALA A 59 19.69 -0.93 16.34
C ALA A 59 18.34 -1.43 16.88
N GLU A 60 17.32 -1.51 16.03
CA GLU A 60 15.94 -1.79 16.42
C GLU A 60 15.50 -3.23 16.18
N ILE A 61 16.19 -3.97 15.29
CA ILE A 61 15.86 -5.35 14.95
C ILE A 61 16.77 -6.38 15.63
N ASN A 62 16.18 -7.54 15.93
CA ASN A 62 16.89 -8.70 16.47
C ASN A 62 17.40 -9.62 15.35
N ASP A 63 18.03 -10.74 15.70
CA ASP A 63 18.56 -11.70 14.71
C ASP A 63 17.47 -12.29 13.80
N ARG A 64 16.26 -12.48 14.33
CA ARG A 64 15.12 -12.97 13.55
C ARG A 64 14.66 -11.92 12.54
N GLY A 65 14.67 -10.63 12.92
CA GLY A 65 14.43 -9.52 12.00
C GLY A 65 15.47 -9.43 10.90
N ARG A 66 16.76 -9.59 11.25
CA ARG A 66 17.85 -9.67 10.25
C ARG A 66 17.64 -10.83 9.27
N GLN A 67 17.25 -12.00 9.77
CA GLN A 67 16.92 -13.17 8.93
C GLN A 67 15.74 -12.91 8.01
N MET A 68 14.67 -12.28 8.52
CA MET A 68 13.51 -11.90 7.72
C MET A 68 13.91 -10.95 6.58
N LEU A 69 14.70 -9.91 6.87
CA LEU A 69 15.18 -8.99 5.83
C LEU A 69 16.06 -9.69 4.80
N ALA A 70 16.97 -10.57 5.23
CA ALA A 70 17.83 -11.33 4.34
C ALA A 70 17.04 -12.29 3.42
N ALA A 71 16.04 -12.98 3.96
CA ALA A 71 15.17 -13.88 3.20
C ALA A 71 14.32 -13.10 2.19
N THR A 72 13.59 -12.09 2.68
CA THR A 72 12.63 -11.32 1.85
C THR A 72 13.27 -10.50 0.73
N LYS A 73 14.61 -10.34 0.70
CA LYS A 73 15.32 -9.80 -0.48
C LYS A 73 15.17 -10.65 -1.73
N ASN A 74 14.96 -11.96 -1.57
CA ASN A 74 14.98 -12.94 -2.67
C ASN A 74 13.69 -13.75 -2.78
N GLN A 75 12.63 -13.34 -2.08
CA GLN A 75 11.36 -14.08 -2.02
C GLN A 75 10.24 -13.37 -2.76
N CYS A 76 9.26 -14.17 -3.18
CA CYS A 76 7.98 -13.70 -3.67
C CYS A 76 6.91 -13.82 -2.59
N VAL A 77 5.80 -13.09 -2.76
CA VAL A 77 4.70 -12.95 -1.78
C VAL A 77 4.26 -14.28 -1.16
N ALA A 78 4.05 -15.31 -1.98
CA ALA A 78 3.59 -16.62 -1.50
C ALA A 78 4.62 -17.29 -0.57
N GLU A 79 5.91 -17.23 -0.90
CA GLU A 79 6.97 -17.84 -0.10
C GLU A 79 7.14 -17.10 1.24
N SER A 80 7.16 -15.77 1.23
CA SER A 80 7.22 -14.99 2.48
C SER A 80 5.97 -15.16 3.33
N GLY A 81 4.80 -15.38 2.73
CA GLY A 81 3.58 -15.70 3.48
C GLY A 81 3.66 -17.05 4.18
N LEU A 82 4.20 -18.08 3.51
CA LEU A 82 4.43 -19.39 4.13
C LEU A 82 5.49 -19.35 5.22
N GLN A 83 6.54 -18.53 5.09
CA GLN A 83 7.64 -18.49 6.05
C GLN A 83 7.39 -17.55 7.24
N PHE A 84 6.78 -16.39 7.01
CA PHE A 84 6.65 -15.31 7.99
C PHE A 84 5.20 -14.95 8.33
N GLY A 85 4.22 -15.50 7.61
CA GLY A 85 2.80 -15.24 7.85
C GLY A 85 2.39 -15.53 9.29
N PHE A 86 1.46 -14.73 9.79
CA PHE A 86 0.89 -14.77 11.15
C PHE A 86 1.87 -14.50 12.29
N GLN A 87 3.14 -14.23 11.99
CA GLN A 87 4.08 -13.72 12.99
C GLN A 87 3.80 -12.25 13.24
N GLN A 88 3.91 -11.84 14.50
CA GLN A 88 3.87 -10.43 14.89
C GLN A 88 5.23 -9.79 14.66
N SER A 89 5.23 -8.55 14.19
CA SER A 89 6.44 -7.77 13.92
C SER A 89 7.30 -7.54 15.17
N SER A 90 6.67 -7.58 16.35
CA SER A 90 7.35 -7.59 17.64
C SER A 90 8.34 -8.73 17.83
N SER A 91 8.14 -9.86 17.14
CA SER A 91 9.09 -10.98 17.16
C SER A 91 10.39 -10.70 16.40
N PHE A 92 10.44 -9.61 15.63
CA PHE A 92 11.59 -9.18 14.82
C PHE A 92 12.32 -7.96 15.40
N THR A 93 11.79 -7.34 16.45
CA THR A 93 12.39 -6.16 17.10
C THR A 93 13.17 -6.53 18.36
N ASN A 94 14.14 -5.70 18.74
CA ASN A 94 14.91 -5.87 19.98
C ASN A 94 14.07 -5.57 21.23
N SER A 95 13.16 -4.60 21.15
CA SER A 95 12.32 -4.19 22.28
C SER A 95 11.12 -5.08 22.51
N GLY A 96 10.75 -5.94 21.54
CA GLY A 96 9.51 -6.72 21.60
C GLY A 96 8.25 -5.88 21.34
N GLU A 97 8.40 -4.62 20.94
CA GLU A 97 7.30 -3.77 20.47
C GLU A 97 7.03 -4.01 18.99
N SER A 98 5.82 -3.74 18.51
CA SER A 98 5.53 -3.81 17.08
C SER A 98 6.43 -2.85 16.30
N LEU A 99 6.75 -3.20 15.06
CA LEU A 99 7.53 -2.32 14.19
C LEU A 99 6.84 -0.97 13.99
N SER A 100 5.50 -0.94 13.94
CA SER A 100 4.74 0.31 13.88
C SER A 100 5.00 1.23 15.07
N ALA A 101 5.11 0.69 16.30
CA ALA A 101 5.44 1.45 17.49
C ALA A 101 6.91 1.92 17.48
N VAL A 102 7.83 1.06 17.03
CA VAL A 102 9.25 1.41 16.85
C VAL A 102 9.42 2.54 15.84
N LEU A 103 8.75 2.50 14.68
CA LEU A 103 8.88 3.56 13.68
C LEU A 103 8.20 4.87 14.12
N ALA A 104 7.17 4.81 14.98
CA ALA A 104 6.50 6.00 15.51
C ALA A 104 7.42 6.89 16.37
N ARG A 105 8.44 6.30 17.01
CA ARG A 105 9.41 7.04 17.84
C ARG A 105 10.63 7.58 17.07
N LEU A 106 10.77 7.24 15.79
CA LEU A 106 11.94 7.61 14.98
C LEU A 106 11.59 8.75 14.00
N PRO A 107 12.10 9.99 14.22
CA PRO A 107 11.78 11.12 13.35
C PRO A 107 12.12 10.89 11.88
N MET A 108 13.25 10.23 11.58
CA MET A 108 13.64 9.90 10.22
C MET A 108 12.65 8.93 9.55
N ALA A 109 12.17 7.92 10.28
CA ALA A 109 11.17 6.99 9.74
C ALA A 109 9.84 7.71 9.48
N GLN A 110 9.43 8.60 10.40
CA GLN A 110 8.23 9.41 10.21
C GLN A 110 8.33 10.32 8.98
N ALA A 111 9.48 10.96 8.76
CA ALA A 111 9.72 11.78 7.58
C ALA A 111 9.60 10.95 6.28
N ILE A 112 10.26 9.79 6.21
CA ILE A 112 10.19 8.91 5.04
C ILE A 112 8.77 8.43 4.77
N LEU A 113 8.04 7.99 5.81
CA LEU A 113 6.63 7.55 5.68
C LEU A 113 5.73 8.69 5.22
N ASP A 114 5.98 9.91 5.69
CA ASP A 114 5.22 11.11 5.32
C ASP A 114 5.48 11.54 3.86
N GLU A 115 6.69 11.32 3.34
CA GLU A 115 7.03 11.51 1.93
C GLU A 115 6.28 10.53 1.00
N GLN A 116 5.92 9.34 1.50
CA GLN A 116 5.19 8.34 0.72
C GLN A 116 3.69 8.62 0.60
N LYS A 117 3.16 9.66 1.27
CA LYS A 117 1.73 9.98 1.25
C LYS A 117 1.29 10.60 -0.09
N ILE A 118 0.85 9.74 -1.01
CA ILE A 118 0.41 10.14 -2.35
C ILE A 118 -0.85 11.02 -2.36
N GLY A 119 -1.63 11.05 -1.27
CA GLY A 119 -2.75 11.97 -1.09
C GLY A 119 -2.34 13.44 -1.07
N LYS A 120 -1.06 13.77 -0.87
CA LYS A 120 -0.52 15.15 -0.99
C LYS A 120 -0.38 15.63 -2.42
N LEU A 121 -0.33 14.72 -3.38
CA LEU A 121 -0.29 15.04 -4.80
C LEU A 121 -1.71 15.22 -5.37
N THR A 122 -1.79 15.60 -6.64
CA THR A 122 -3.04 15.65 -7.41
C THR A 122 -2.80 14.98 -8.76
N PRO A 123 -3.58 13.97 -9.16
CA PRO A 123 -3.50 13.41 -10.50
C PRO A 123 -4.12 14.36 -11.53
N GLU A 124 -3.49 14.47 -12.71
CA GLU A 124 -4.01 15.29 -13.83
C GLU A 124 -4.99 14.52 -14.72
N SER A 125 -4.82 13.19 -14.81
CA SER A 125 -5.73 12.32 -15.56
C SER A 125 -6.80 11.74 -14.64
N PRO A 126 -7.99 11.37 -15.16
CA PRO A 126 -9.01 10.69 -14.36
C PRO A 126 -8.50 9.40 -13.72
N VAL A 127 -8.96 9.12 -12.50
CA VAL A 127 -8.55 7.92 -11.75
C VAL A 127 -9.76 7.09 -11.31
N LEU A 128 -9.72 5.78 -11.56
CA LEU A 128 -10.55 4.78 -10.89
C LEU A 128 -9.77 4.20 -9.71
N ILE A 129 -10.32 4.32 -8.51
CA ILE A 129 -9.82 3.64 -7.32
C ILE A 129 -10.83 2.55 -6.97
N GLN A 130 -10.40 1.29 -6.91
CA GLN A 130 -11.21 0.18 -6.38
C GLN A 130 -10.69 -0.23 -5.01
N HIS A 131 -11.56 -0.45 -4.02
CA HIS A 131 -11.15 -0.92 -2.69
C HIS A 131 -12.20 -1.85 -2.08
N GLY A 132 -11.77 -2.95 -1.47
CA GLY A 132 -12.64 -3.80 -0.66
C GLY A 132 -12.99 -3.16 0.69
N ARG A 133 -14.27 -3.12 1.06
CA ARG A 133 -14.70 -2.61 2.37
C ARG A 133 -14.08 -3.39 3.53
N SER A 134 -13.98 -4.71 3.35
CA SER A 134 -13.47 -5.65 4.36
C SER A 134 -12.00 -6.00 4.14
N ASP A 135 -11.24 -5.20 3.38
CA ASP A 135 -9.82 -5.45 3.09
C ASP A 135 -9.03 -5.62 4.39
N ASP A 136 -8.36 -6.77 4.50
CA ASP A 136 -7.66 -7.22 5.69
C ASP A 136 -6.16 -6.92 5.68
N ILE A 137 -5.65 -6.30 4.61
CA ILE A 137 -4.23 -5.98 4.39
C ILE A 137 -4.02 -4.47 4.23
N VAL A 138 -4.80 -3.82 3.37
CA VAL A 138 -4.75 -2.37 3.15
C VAL A 138 -6.04 -1.75 3.67
N PRO A 139 -5.99 -0.99 4.79
CA PRO A 139 -7.19 -0.40 5.38
C PRO A 139 -8.07 0.35 4.37
N PHE A 140 -9.35 -0.02 4.28
CA PHE A 140 -10.30 0.64 3.38
C PHE A 140 -10.35 2.17 3.57
N GLY A 141 -10.25 2.63 4.83
CA GLY A 141 -10.33 4.04 5.19
C GLY A 141 -9.29 4.93 4.50
N GLN A 142 -8.06 4.44 4.28
CA GLN A 142 -7.02 5.24 3.60
C GLN A 142 -7.27 5.37 2.10
N GLY A 143 -7.82 4.35 1.43
CA GLY A 143 -8.23 4.48 0.03
C GLY A 143 -9.37 5.48 -0.14
N GLN A 144 -10.33 5.45 0.78
CA GLN A 144 -11.42 6.43 0.81
C GLN A 144 -10.91 7.85 1.09
N GLN A 145 -9.94 8.00 1.99
CA GLN A 145 -9.31 9.29 2.27
C GLN A 145 -8.53 9.80 1.06
N LEU A 146 -7.78 8.93 0.37
CA LEU A 146 -7.07 9.29 -0.86
C LEU A 146 -8.01 9.86 -1.92
N ALA A 147 -9.14 9.20 -2.14
CA ALA A 147 -10.16 9.67 -3.08
C ALA A 147 -10.68 11.07 -2.69
N ARG A 148 -10.99 11.28 -1.40
CA ARG A 148 -11.42 12.59 -0.88
C ARG A 148 -10.36 13.67 -1.04
N ASP A 149 -9.10 13.36 -0.73
CA ASP A 149 -7.98 14.31 -0.84
C ASP A 149 -7.78 14.76 -2.28
N TRP A 150 -7.87 13.84 -3.25
CA TRP A 150 -7.76 14.15 -4.67
C TRP A 150 -8.98 14.89 -5.21
N CYS A 151 -10.20 14.49 -4.83
CA CYS A 151 -11.43 15.23 -5.15
C CYS A 151 -11.38 16.67 -4.64
N GLY A 152 -10.94 16.88 -3.40
CA GLY A 152 -10.80 18.20 -2.79
C GLY A 152 -9.79 19.12 -3.49
N LYS A 153 -8.91 18.55 -4.34
CA LYS A 153 -7.95 19.29 -5.17
C LYS A 153 -8.38 19.40 -6.63
N GLY A 154 -9.61 19.01 -6.96
CA GLY A 154 -10.19 19.12 -8.29
C GLY A 154 -9.85 17.97 -9.25
N ALA A 155 -9.26 16.87 -8.77
CA ALA A 155 -9.06 15.70 -9.62
C ALA A 155 -10.39 14.99 -9.93
N THR A 156 -10.48 14.37 -11.10
CA THR A 156 -11.60 13.50 -11.45
C THR A 156 -11.35 12.10 -10.91
N VAL A 157 -12.10 11.70 -9.87
CA VAL A 157 -11.97 10.39 -9.22
C VAL A 157 -13.29 9.65 -9.23
N GLN A 158 -13.25 8.38 -9.61
CA GLN A 158 -14.30 7.39 -9.34
C GLN A 158 -13.79 6.44 -8.26
N PHE A 159 -14.41 6.43 -7.09
CA PHE A 159 -14.14 5.47 -6.03
C PHE A 159 -15.18 4.36 -6.06
N SER A 160 -14.75 3.14 -6.35
CA SER A 160 -15.59 1.93 -6.44
C SER A 160 -15.30 1.02 -5.25
N VAL A 161 -16.37 0.60 -4.57
CA VAL A 161 -16.28 -0.21 -3.35
C VAL A 161 -16.72 -1.62 -3.64
N ASN A 162 -15.88 -2.58 -3.29
CA ASN A 162 -16.28 -3.97 -3.24
C ASN A 162 -16.83 -4.30 -1.83
N GLU A 163 -18.08 -4.74 -1.77
CA GLU A 163 -18.84 -4.95 -0.54
C GLU A 163 -18.76 -6.41 -0.02
N LEU A 164 -17.76 -7.18 -0.44
CA LEU A 164 -17.57 -8.54 0.09
C LEU A 164 -17.46 -8.50 1.61
N PRO A 165 -18.21 -9.36 2.34
CA PRO A 165 -18.08 -9.47 3.78
C PRO A 165 -16.70 -10.03 4.15
N PRO A 166 -16.25 -9.91 5.40
CA PRO A 166 -15.00 -10.53 5.85
C PRO A 166 -15.02 -12.06 5.64
N ILE A 167 -13.94 -12.61 5.08
CA ILE A 167 -13.73 -14.03 4.79
C ILE A 167 -12.37 -14.42 5.37
N ILE A 168 -12.40 -15.09 6.52
CA ILE A 168 -11.19 -15.53 7.26
C ILE A 168 -10.16 -14.39 7.39
N PRO A 169 -10.45 -13.36 8.21
CA PRO A 169 -9.63 -12.16 8.31
C PRO A 169 -8.15 -12.47 8.57
N GLY A 170 -7.27 -11.75 7.88
CA GLY A 170 -5.82 -11.92 7.95
C GLY A 170 -5.26 -12.92 6.93
N MET A 171 -6.10 -13.57 6.12
CA MET A 171 -5.65 -14.46 5.03
C MET A 171 -5.37 -13.73 3.72
N ALA A 172 -5.53 -12.41 3.66
CA ALA A 172 -5.47 -11.59 2.44
C ALA A 172 -6.56 -11.90 1.41
N ILE A 173 -7.59 -12.69 1.78
CA ILE A 173 -8.68 -13.08 0.88
C ILE A 173 -9.50 -11.85 0.52
N ASN A 174 -9.82 -11.00 1.50
CA ASN A 174 -10.57 -9.78 1.27
C ASN A 174 -9.75 -8.68 0.58
N HIS A 175 -8.43 -8.78 0.59
CA HIS A 175 -7.55 -7.94 -0.22
C HIS A 175 -7.48 -8.41 -1.69
N ALA A 176 -7.29 -9.72 -1.92
CA ALA A 176 -7.06 -10.27 -3.25
C ALA A 176 -8.35 -10.44 -4.08
N THR A 177 -9.47 -10.80 -3.45
CA THR A 177 -10.71 -11.09 -4.17
C THR A 177 -11.30 -9.87 -4.90
N PRO A 178 -11.32 -8.65 -4.31
CA PRO A 178 -11.74 -7.43 -5.00
C PRO A 178 -10.99 -7.15 -6.30
N TYR A 179 -9.70 -7.48 -6.39
CA TYR A 179 -8.94 -7.36 -7.63
C TYR A 179 -9.54 -8.25 -8.75
N LEU A 180 -9.86 -9.51 -8.44
CA LEU A 180 -10.41 -10.44 -9.43
C LEU A 180 -11.80 -10.03 -9.89
N VAL A 181 -12.70 -9.75 -8.96
CA VAL A 181 -14.10 -9.41 -9.29
C VAL A 181 -14.25 -7.98 -9.82
N GLY A 182 -13.31 -7.08 -9.51
CA GLY A 182 -13.25 -5.71 -10.01
C GLY A 182 -12.62 -5.58 -11.41
N THR A 183 -11.99 -6.65 -11.92
CA THR A 183 -11.30 -6.64 -13.23
C THR A 183 -12.19 -6.20 -14.40
N PRO A 184 -13.46 -6.65 -14.53
CA PRO A 184 -14.30 -6.18 -15.63
C PRO A 184 -14.56 -4.67 -15.61
N GLU A 185 -14.77 -4.08 -14.43
CA GLU A 185 -14.95 -2.63 -14.29
C GLU A 185 -13.64 -1.89 -14.61
N SER A 186 -12.50 -2.34 -14.12
CA SER A 186 -11.22 -1.66 -14.37
C SER A 186 -10.79 -1.73 -15.83
N VAL A 187 -10.99 -2.87 -16.51
CA VAL A 187 -10.75 -3.00 -17.95
C VAL A 187 -11.72 -2.12 -18.75
N GLY A 188 -13.02 -2.15 -18.43
CA GLY A 188 -14.01 -1.30 -19.08
C GLY A 188 -13.70 0.19 -18.93
N TYR A 189 -13.35 0.61 -17.71
CA TYR A 189 -12.91 1.97 -17.41
C TYR A 189 -11.72 2.40 -18.28
N MET A 190 -10.70 1.55 -18.42
CA MET A 190 -9.52 1.88 -19.22
C MET A 190 -9.85 1.93 -20.72
N ILE A 191 -10.67 1.02 -21.24
CA ILE A 191 -11.15 1.05 -22.64
C ILE A 191 -11.89 2.37 -22.92
N ASP A 192 -12.77 2.79 -22.02
CA ASP A 192 -13.50 4.05 -22.13
C ASP A 192 -12.57 5.27 -22.18
N ARG A 193 -11.49 5.27 -21.38
CA ARG A 193 -10.47 6.34 -21.42
C ARG A 193 -9.75 6.41 -22.77
N PHE A 194 -9.39 5.27 -23.35
CA PHE A 194 -8.76 5.25 -24.67
C PHE A 194 -9.72 5.64 -25.80
N ASN A 195 -11.03 5.39 -25.63
CA ASN A 195 -12.08 5.80 -26.57
C ASN A 195 -12.61 7.22 -26.34
N ASN A 196 -11.97 8.00 -25.45
CA ASN A 196 -12.38 9.36 -25.09
C ASN A 196 -13.82 9.47 -24.55
N VAL A 197 -14.34 8.40 -23.95
CA VAL A 197 -15.60 8.44 -23.20
C VAL A 197 -15.37 9.26 -21.91
N PRO A 198 -16.24 10.24 -21.59
CA PRO A 198 -16.12 11.04 -20.38
C PRO A 198 -15.96 10.19 -19.12
N ALA A 199 -15.05 10.59 -18.23
CA ALA A 199 -14.80 9.85 -17.00
C ALA A 199 -15.95 9.99 -16.00
N PRO A 200 -16.43 8.89 -15.40
CA PRO A 200 -17.32 8.98 -14.26
C PRO A 200 -16.55 9.57 -13.07
N SER A 201 -17.28 10.21 -12.18
CA SER A 201 -16.74 10.71 -10.93
C SER A 201 -17.80 10.72 -9.85
N ASN A 202 -17.39 10.40 -8.63
CA ASN A 202 -18.17 10.55 -7.41
C ASN A 202 -17.44 11.40 -6.36
N CYS A 203 -16.61 12.32 -6.85
CA CYS A 203 -16.45 13.60 -6.19
C CYS A 203 -17.81 14.32 -6.19
#